data_AF-A0A0Q7DVH1-F1
#
_entry.id   AF-A0A0Q7DVH1-F1
#
_cell.length_a   1.000
_cell.length_b   1.000
_cell.length_c   1.000
_cell.angle_alpha   90.00
_cell.angle_beta   90.00
_cell.angle_gamma   90.00
#
_symmetry.space_group_name_H-M   'P 1'
#
loop_
_entity.id
_entity.type
_entity.pdbx_description
1 polymer ?
#
loop_
_entity_poly.entity_id
_entity_poly.type
_entity_poly.pdbx_seq_one_letter_code
_entity_poly.pdbx_strand_id
1 'polypeptide(L)'
;MGGERNASVPARILPRHAAFYWGVGVGLVVFVACLLLSPKYAVAAAANAMFVTYLLLVRIEFPCLTAEFLEQRPDDADSPVAAIFLVTILVAVVAMIFLFLALNSRAGQTDPLEITVSVVSVVLGWFTVHTMAALHYAHEYYRDDPDEQGKVLAGLAFPGDEPPDGAAFLYFSYVLGMTAQVADVAVTSRAMRRLVTLHGVVSFFFNTVIVAATVNVVVAIAGK
;
A
#
# COMPACT_ATOMS: atom_id res chain seq x y z
N MET A 1 36.14 -11.86 -23.71
CA MET A 1 35.08 -11.27 -24.55
C MET A 1 33.81 -11.18 -23.73
N GLY A 2 33.72 -10.16 -22.87
CA GLY A 2 32.52 -9.87 -22.09
C GLY A 2 31.62 -8.99 -22.93
N GLY A 3 30.53 -9.55 -23.45
CA GLY A 3 29.52 -8.77 -24.16
C GLY A 3 28.87 -7.82 -23.17
N GLU A 4 29.06 -6.53 -23.39
CA GLU A 4 28.33 -5.45 -22.72
C GLU A 4 26.83 -5.67 -22.95
N ARG A 5 26.13 -6.19 -21.95
CA ARG A 5 24.66 -6.11 -21.91
C ARG A 5 24.32 -4.67 -21.55
N ASN A 6 24.35 -3.82 -22.56
CA ASN A 6 23.73 -2.50 -22.52
C ASN A 6 22.21 -2.69 -22.56
N ALA A 7 21.64 -3.31 -21.53
CA ALA A 7 20.22 -3.26 -21.28
C ALA A 7 19.96 -1.87 -20.72
N SER A 8 19.41 -0.98 -21.54
CA SER A 8 18.98 0.33 -21.08
C SER A 8 18.07 0.15 -19.87
N VAL A 9 18.54 0.60 -18.70
CA VAL A 9 17.75 0.59 -17.47
C VAL A 9 16.40 1.24 -17.77
N PRO A 10 15.27 0.57 -17.51
CA PRO A 10 13.96 1.09 -17.84
C PRO A 10 13.78 2.49 -17.24
N ALA A 11 13.56 3.49 -18.10
CA ALA A 11 13.29 4.83 -17.63
C ALA A 11 11.93 4.85 -16.93
N ARG A 12 11.90 5.35 -15.70
CA ARG A 12 10.67 5.53 -14.93
C ARG A 12 9.72 6.46 -15.70
N ILE A 13 8.44 6.13 -15.74
CA ILE A 13 7.44 6.92 -16.49
C ILE A 13 7.01 8.14 -15.64
N LEU A 14 7.03 8.01 -14.31
CA LEU A 14 6.57 9.02 -13.35
C LEU A 14 7.58 9.29 -12.21
N PRO A 15 7.63 10.50 -11.63
CA PRO A 15 8.40 10.78 -10.42
C PRO A 15 8.00 9.91 -9.21
N ARG A 16 8.89 9.80 -8.21
CA ARG A 16 8.77 8.83 -7.08
C ARG A 16 7.43 8.77 -6.37
N HIS A 17 6.91 9.93 -6.03
CA HIS A 17 5.66 10.07 -5.29
C HIS A 17 4.52 10.54 -6.19
N ALA A 18 4.74 10.65 -7.50
CA ALA A 18 3.72 11.13 -8.42
C ALA A 18 2.49 10.21 -8.42
N ALA A 19 2.66 8.90 -8.29
CA ALA A 19 1.52 7.98 -8.15
C ALA A 19 0.62 8.33 -6.94
N PHE A 20 1.24 8.68 -5.80
CA PHE A 20 0.51 9.11 -4.61
C PHE A 20 -0.15 10.48 -4.81
N TYR A 21 0.59 11.47 -5.32
CA TYR A 21 0.04 12.81 -5.53
C TYR A 21 -1.06 12.86 -6.58
N TRP A 22 -0.96 12.08 -7.66
CA TRP A 22 -2.04 11.88 -8.62
C TRP A 22 -3.25 11.21 -7.98
N GLY A 23 -3.04 10.19 -7.15
CA GLY A 23 -4.11 9.58 -6.36
C GLY A 23 -4.84 10.59 -5.48
N VAL A 24 -4.09 11.42 -4.73
CA VAL A 24 -4.67 12.48 -3.90
C VAL A 24 -5.43 13.51 -4.76
N GLY A 25 -4.84 13.96 -5.87
CA GLY A 25 -5.46 14.92 -6.78
C GLY A 25 -6.78 14.41 -7.35
N VAL A 26 -6.81 13.18 -7.88
CA VAL A 26 -8.03 12.54 -8.39
C VAL A 26 -9.05 12.32 -7.26
N GLY A 27 -8.60 11.87 -6.09
CA GLY A 27 -9.45 11.72 -4.91
C GLY A 27 -10.12 13.03 -4.50
N LEU A 28 -9.39 14.15 -4.48
CA LEU A 28 -9.94 15.47 -4.17
C LEU A 28 -10.97 15.93 -5.20
N VAL A 29 -10.72 15.72 -6.49
CA VAL A 29 -11.69 16.04 -7.56
C VAL A 29 -12.98 15.25 -7.37
N VAL A 30 -12.87 13.93 -7.10
CA VAL A 30 -14.03 13.07 -6.84
C VAL A 30 -14.75 13.48 -5.55
N PHE A 31 -14.01 13.83 -4.50
CA PHE A 31 -14.59 14.32 -3.24
C PHE A 31 -15.45 15.55 -3.47
N VAL A 32 -14.91 16.57 -4.14
CA VAL A 32 -15.64 17.83 -4.42
C VAL A 32 -16.86 17.55 -5.31
N ALA A 33 -16.73 16.74 -6.36
CA ALA A 33 -17.85 16.39 -7.22
C ALA A 33 -18.96 15.65 -6.46
N CYS A 34 -18.60 14.65 -5.64
CA CYS A 34 -19.57 13.90 -4.85
C CYS A 34 -20.17 14.73 -3.71
N LEU A 35 -19.43 15.66 -3.10
CA LEU A 35 -20.00 16.59 -2.11
C LEU A 35 -21.14 17.42 -2.68
N LEU A 36 -21.08 17.80 -3.96
CA LEU A 36 -22.11 18.59 -4.63
C LEU A 36 -23.30 17.74 -5.08
N LEU A 37 -23.07 16.49 -5.49
CA LEU A 37 -24.09 15.64 -6.11
C LEU A 37 -24.71 14.62 -5.15
N SER A 38 -23.93 14.07 -4.23
CA SER A 38 -24.33 12.97 -3.33
C SER A 38 -23.40 12.91 -2.10
N PRO A 39 -23.57 13.81 -1.11
CA PRO A 39 -22.66 13.96 0.02
C PRO A 39 -22.40 12.66 0.78
N LYS A 40 -23.40 11.78 0.85
CA LYS A 40 -23.32 10.46 1.52
C LYS A 40 -22.17 9.58 1.00
N TYR A 41 -21.80 9.67 -0.27
CA TYR A 41 -20.74 8.84 -0.85
C TYR A 41 -19.40 9.55 -0.95
N ALA A 42 -19.32 10.85 -0.63
CA ALA A 42 -18.17 11.68 -0.99
C ALA A 42 -16.84 11.13 -0.47
N VAL A 43 -16.80 10.71 0.80
CA VAL A 43 -15.58 10.19 1.43
C VAL A 43 -15.19 8.84 0.82
N ALA A 44 -16.11 7.89 0.73
CA ALA A 44 -15.82 6.55 0.24
C ALA A 44 -15.47 6.55 -1.27
N ALA A 45 -16.18 7.35 -2.07
CA ALA A 45 -15.87 7.52 -3.49
C ALA A 45 -14.50 8.17 -3.71
N ALA A 46 -14.16 9.20 -2.94
CA ALA A 46 -12.85 9.85 -2.99
C ALA A 46 -11.71 8.90 -2.61
N ALA A 47 -11.88 8.14 -1.53
CA ALA A 47 -10.92 7.13 -1.10
C ALA A 47 -10.71 6.06 -2.18
N ASN A 48 -11.80 5.51 -2.75
CA ASN A 48 -11.73 4.57 -3.85
C ASN A 48 -10.99 5.13 -5.06
N ALA A 49 -11.29 6.37 -5.46
CA ALA A 49 -10.64 7.01 -6.60
C ALA A 49 -9.14 7.20 -6.36
N MET A 50 -8.75 7.61 -5.15
CA MET A 50 -7.35 7.70 -4.74
C MET A 50 -6.65 6.34 -4.80
N PHE A 51 -7.24 5.31 -4.19
CA PHE A 51 -6.64 3.98 -4.14
C PHE A 51 -6.50 3.34 -5.53
N VAL A 52 -7.55 3.40 -6.35
CA VAL A 52 -7.50 2.89 -7.73
C VAL A 52 -6.42 3.60 -8.53
N THR A 53 -6.37 4.93 -8.47
CA THR A 53 -5.37 5.72 -9.20
C THR A 53 -3.96 5.33 -8.76
N TYR A 54 -3.71 5.27 -7.45
CA TYR A 54 -2.41 4.85 -6.93
C TYR A 54 -2.01 3.45 -7.40
N LEU A 55 -2.89 2.46 -7.23
CA LEU A 55 -2.62 1.07 -7.58
C LEU A 55 -2.39 0.89 -9.09
N LEU A 56 -3.14 1.59 -9.93
CA LEU A 56 -2.96 1.55 -11.38
C LEU A 56 -1.62 2.16 -11.79
N LEU A 57 -1.25 3.31 -11.24
CA LEU A 57 0.03 3.95 -11.56
C LEU A 57 1.21 3.10 -11.07
N VAL A 58 1.14 2.51 -9.87
CA VAL A 58 2.16 1.57 -9.40
C VAL A 58 2.22 0.33 -10.30
N ARG A 59 1.07 -0.20 -10.74
CA ARG A 59 1.02 -1.35 -11.66
C ARG A 59 1.67 -1.05 -13.02
N ILE A 60 1.56 0.17 -13.50
CA ILE A 60 2.22 0.63 -14.74
C ILE A 60 3.73 0.73 -14.55
N GLU A 61 4.18 1.23 -13.40
CA GLU A 61 5.62 1.35 -13.07
C GLU A 61 6.26 0.01 -12.67
N PHE A 62 5.46 -0.97 -12.25
CA PHE A 62 5.95 -2.23 -11.68
C PHE A 62 7.01 -2.95 -12.52
N PRO A 63 6.90 -3.03 -13.87
CA PRO A 63 7.93 -3.66 -14.71
C PRO A 63 9.31 -2.97 -14.65
N CYS A 64 9.37 -1.71 -14.22
CA CYS A 64 10.62 -0.96 -14.08
C CYS A 64 11.32 -1.21 -12.74
N LEU A 65 10.63 -1.83 -11.76
CA LEU A 65 11.18 -2.08 -10.42
C LEU A 65 12.11 -3.29 -10.41
N THR A 66 13.06 -3.37 -11.34
CA THR A 66 14.12 -4.38 -11.33
C THR A 66 15.14 -4.07 -10.23
N ALA A 67 15.88 -5.09 -9.78
CA ALA A 67 16.92 -4.88 -8.78
C ALA A 67 17.97 -3.85 -9.25
N GLU A 68 18.42 -3.94 -10.50
CA GLU A 68 19.35 -2.97 -11.10
C GLU A 68 18.83 -1.53 -11.03
N PHE A 69 17.54 -1.32 -11.29
CA PHE A 69 16.91 0.00 -11.22
C PHE A 69 16.85 0.54 -9.78
N LEU A 70 16.54 -0.34 -8.82
CA LEU A 70 16.42 0.02 -7.41
C LEU A 70 17.78 0.33 -6.77
N GLU A 71 18.82 -0.40 -7.16
CA GLU A 71 20.20 -0.22 -6.69
C GLU A 71 20.84 1.08 -7.22
N GLN A 72 20.60 1.42 -8.49
CA GLN A 72 21.23 2.58 -9.14
C GLN A 72 20.61 3.94 -8.76
N ARG A 73 19.54 3.96 -7.97
CA ARG A 73 18.84 5.21 -7.59
C ARG A 73 18.69 5.39 -6.07
N PRO A 74 19.81 5.51 -5.34
CA PRO A 74 19.79 5.88 -3.92
C PRO A 74 19.58 7.40 -3.74
N ASP A 75 18.42 7.97 -4.12
CA ASP A 75 18.08 9.39 -3.85
C ASP A 75 16.77 9.48 -3.03
N ASP A 76 16.50 10.37 -2.06
CA ASP A 76 17.22 11.34 -1.24
C ASP A 76 16.85 11.02 0.23
N ALA A 77 17.70 11.34 1.21
CA ALA A 77 17.43 11.10 2.64
C ALA A 77 16.14 11.78 3.18
N ASP A 78 15.61 12.78 2.46
CA ASP A 78 14.45 13.60 2.85
C ASP A 78 13.13 13.19 2.15
N SER A 79 12.93 11.90 1.90
CA SER A 79 11.68 11.41 1.30
C SER A 79 10.55 11.37 2.35
N PRO A 80 9.36 11.98 2.10
CA PRO A 80 8.25 12.01 3.05
C PRO A 80 7.51 10.66 3.19
N VAL A 81 8.21 9.53 3.01
CA VAL A 81 7.62 8.18 2.95
C VAL A 81 6.81 7.86 4.20
N ALA A 82 7.33 8.21 5.39
CA ALA A 82 6.62 8.01 6.65
C ALA A 82 5.30 8.80 6.71
N ALA A 83 5.29 10.04 6.22
CA ALA A 83 4.09 10.87 6.16
C ALA A 83 3.08 10.33 5.14
N ILE A 84 3.55 9.92 3.96
CA ILE A 84 2.73 9.30 2.91
C ILE A 84 2.10 7.99 3.42
N PHE A 85 2.86 7.17 4.15
CA PHE A 85 2.39 5.93 4.75
C PHE A 85 1.34 6.21 5.84
N LEU A 86 1.60 7.18 6.73
CA LEU A 86 0.66 7.60 7.77
C LEU A 86 -0.65 8.12 7.19
N VAL A 87 -0.61 8.96 6.15
CA VAL A 87 -1.81 9.47 5.47
C VAL A 87 -2.59 8.32 4.85
N THR A 88 -1.90 7.35 4.22
CA THR A 88 -2.56 6.19 3.62
C THR A 88 -3.27 5.32 4.66
N ILE A 89 -2.61 5.07 5.81
CA ILE A 89 -3.23 4.38 6.94
C ILE A 89 -4.46 5.16 7.43
N LEU A 90 -4.35 6.48 7.59
CA LEU A 90 -5.45 7.31 8.06
C LEU A 90 -6.66 7.24 7.12
N VAL A 91 -6.45 7.33 5.80
CA VAL A 91 -7.52 7.21 4.80
C VAL A 91 -8.17 5.82 4.88
N ALA A 92 -7.39 4.75 5.05
CA ALA A 92 -7.93 3.40 5.23
C ALA A 92 -8.75 3.25 6.53
N VAL A 93 -8.27 3.81 7.64
CA VAL A 93 -9.00 3.83 8.92
C VAL A 93 -10.32 4.58 8.78
N VAL A 94 -10.32 5.74 8.11
CA VAL A 94 -11.54 6.49 7.83
C VAL A 94 -12.50 5.64 7.00
N ALA A 95 -12.05 5.00 5.93
CA ALA A 95 -12.88 4.11 5.12
C ALA A 95 -13.52 2.97 5.94
N MET A 96 -12.78 2.39 6.89
CA MET A 96 -13.30 1.38 7.82
C MET A 96 -14.39 1.95 8.74
N ILE A 97 -14.18 3.14 9.32
CA ILE A 97 -15.18 3.79 10.18
C ILE A 97 -16.48 4.01 9.40
N PHE A 98 -16.39 4.49 8.16
CA PHE A 98 -17.56 4.68 7.30
C PHE A 98 -18.28 3.35 7.02
N LEU A 99 -17.56 2.25 6.80
CA LEU A 99 -18.18 0.93 6.67
C LEU A 99 -18.96 0.53 7.92
N PHE A 100 -18.41 0.71 9.11
CA PHE A 100 -19.13 0.41 10.36
C PHE A 100 -20.34 1.31 10.57
N LEU A 101 -20.27 2.59 10.21
CA LEU A 101 -21.42 3.50 10.28
C LEU A 101 -22.52 3.09 9.29
N ALA A 102 -22.16 2.73 8.06
CA ALA A 102 -23.09 2.23 7.06
C ALA A 102 -23.80 0.94 7.52
N LEU A 103 -23.06 0.01 8.12
CA LEU A 103 -23.61 -1.27 8.62
C LEU A 103 -24.47 -1.11 9.88
N ASN A 104 -24.19 -0.13 10.74
CA ASN A 104 -24.95 0.12 11.98
C ASN A 104 -26.08 1.16 11.82
N SER A 105 -26.36 1.60 10.59
CA SER A 105 -27.48 2.51 10.32
C SER A 105 -28.82 1.84 10.63
N ARG A 106 -29.79 2.61 11.15
CA ARG A 106 -31.09 2.10 11.64
C ARG A 106 -31.78 1.20 10.60
N ALA A 107 -32.44 0.14 11.08
CA ALA A 107 -33.20 -0.79 10.24
C ALA A 107 -34.16 -0.03 9.31
N GLY A 108 -34.03 -0.25 8.00
CA GLY A 108 -34.80 0.43 6.94
C GLY A 108 -34.10 1.62 6.25
N GLN A 109 -32.90 2.01 6.69
CA GLN A 109 -32.10 3.09 6.06
C GLN A 109 -30.79 2.60 5.43
N THR A 110 -30.51 1.31 5.46
CA THR A 110 -29.26 0.73 4.93
C THR A 110 -29.28 0.74 3.40
N ASP A 111 -28.52 1.66 2.80
CA ASP A 111 -28.31 1.76 1.36
C ASP A 111 -27.30 0.70 0.90
N PRO A 112 -27.70 -0.30 0.09
CA PRO A 112 -26.79 -1.34 -0.39
C PRO A 112 -25.58 -0.78 -1.14
N LEU A 113 -25.75 0.34 -1.85
CA LEU A 113 -24.66 0.97 -2.59
C LEU A 113 -23.62 1.56 -1.64
N GLU A 114 -24.05 2.15 -0.52
CA GLU A 114 -23.16 2.70 0.49
C GLU A 114 -22.29 1.61 1.15
N ILE A 115 -22.91 0.45 1.44
CA ILE A 115 -22.20 -0.73 1.94
C ILE A 115 -21.19 -1.21 0.90
N THR A 116 -21.60 -1.39 -0.37
CA THR A 116 -20.72 -1.88 -1.43
C THR A 116 -19.52 -0.95 -1.64
N VAL A 117 -19.73 0.37 -1.75
CA VAL A 117 -18.65 1.35 -1.94
C VAL A 117 -17.68 1.34 -0.75
N SER A 118 -18.20 1.16 0.47
CA SER A 118 -17.39 1.09 1.69
C SER A 118 -16.57 -0.21 1.77
N VAL A 119 -17.16 -1.36 1.41
CA VAL A 119 -16.44 -2.65 1.32
C VAL A 119 -15.31 -2.56 0.29
N VAL A 120 -15.59 -1.99 -0.89
CA VAL A 120 -14.57 -1.76 -1.92
C VAL A 120 -13.45 -0.87 -1.39
N SER A 121 -13.78 0.15 -0.59
CA SER A 121 -12.78 1.05 0.03
C SER A 121 -11.83 0.30 0.97
N VAL A 122 -12.36 -0.63 1.78
CA VAL A 122 -11.55 -1.44 2.69
C VAL A 122 -10.61 -2.37 1.90
N VAL A 123 -11.12 -3.04 0.86
CA VAL A 123 -10.31 -3.94 0.02
C VAL A 123 -9.20 -3.18 -0.72
N LEU A 124 -9.54 -2.06 -1.37
CA LEU A 124 -8.57 -1.23 -2.07
C LEU A 124 -7.56 -0.59 -1.11
N GLY A 125 -8.01 -0.16 0.07
CA GLY A 125 -7.15 0.35 1.13
C GLY A 125 -6.12 -0.68 1.59
N TRP A 126 -6.54 -1.95 1.74
CA TRP A 126 -5.64 -3.07 2.09
C TRP A 126 -4.52 -3.21 1.06
N PHE A 127 -4.88 -3.32 -0.23
CA PHE A 127 -3.89 -3.42 -1.30
C PHE A 127 -2.97 -2.20 -1.37
N THR A 128 -3.50 -1.00 -1.17
CA THR A 128 -2.73 0.25 -1.21
C THR A 128 -1.70 0.30 -0.09
N VAL A 129 -2.10 0.01 1.15
CA VAL A 129 -1.20 0.00 2.32
C VAL A 129 -0.06 -1.01 2.11
N HIS A 130 -0.35 -2.24 1.70
CA HIS A 130 0.68 -3.25 1.51
C HIS A 130 1.55 -3.01 0.27
N THR A 131 1.00 -2.45 -0.80
CA THR A 131 1.81 -2.03 -1.96
C THR A 131 2.76 -0.90 -1.58
N MET A 132 2.30 0.08 -0.81
CA MET A 132 3.14 1.18 -0.33
C MET A 132 4.22 0.69 0.63
N ALA A 133 3.90 -0.23 1.54
CA ALA A 133 4.89 -0.86 2.40
C ALA A 133 5.95 -1.62 1.60
N ALA A 134 5.57 -2.30 0.51
CA ALA A 134 6.52 -2.99 -0.37
C ALA A 134 7.52 -2.02 -0.99
N LEU A 135 7.03 -0.89 -1.54
CA LEU A 135 7.91 0.14 -2.11
C LEU A 135 8.78 0.81 -1.04
N HIS A 136 8.29 0.93 0.20
CA HIS A 136 9.08 1.44 1.32
C HIS A 136 10.19 0.47 1.72
N TYR A 137 9.90 -0.83 1.78
CA TYR A 137 10.92 -1.86 2.03
C TYR A 137 11.98 -1.89 0.94
N ALA A 138 11.59 -1.80 -0.33
CA ALA A 138 12.54 -1.71 -1.44
C ALA A 138 13.49 -0.53 -1.27
N HIS A 139 12.95 0.64 -0.89
CA HIS A 139 13.76 1.82 -0.66
C HIS A 139 14.70 1.69 0.53
N GLU A 140 14.22 1.21 1.68
CA GLU A 140 15.06 1.06 2.87
C GLU A 140 16.14 -0.01 2.65
N TYR A 141 15.84 -1.05 1.86
CA TYR A 141 16.79 -2.09 1.51
C TYR A 141 17.95 -1.57 0.64
N TYR A 142 17.65 -0.80 -0.39
CA TYR A 142 18.63 -0.26 -1.34
C TYR A 142 19.20 1.11 -0.94
N ARG A 143 18.89 1.61 0.26
CA ARG A 143 19.48 2.87 0.76
C ARG A 143 20.96 2.68 1.08
N ASP A 144 21.78 3.68 0.83
CA ASP A 144 23.19 3.64 1.22
C ASP A 144 23.36 3.46 2.73
N ASP A 145 24.32 2.62 3.11
CA ASP A 145 24.77 2.49 4.49
C ASP A 145 25.61 3.73 4.87
N PRO A 146 25.19 4.52 5.86
CA PRO A 146 25.94 5.71 6.28
C PRO A 146 27.30 5.37 6.91
N ASP A 147 27.48 4.14 7.40
CA ASP A 147 28.71 3.69 8.06
C ASP A 147 29.67 2.96 7.09
N GLU A 148 29.16 2.43 5.97
CA GLU A 148 29.96 1.68 4.98
C GLU A 148 29.71 2.15 3.53
N GLN A 149 30.63 2.97 3.01
CA GLN A 149 30.56 3.51 1.64
C GLN A 149 30.51 2.40 0.58
N GLY A 150 29.53 2.48 -0.32
CA GLY A 150 29.35 1.53 -1.42
C GLY A 150 28.60 0.25 -1.05
N LYS A 151 28.03 0.17 0.16
CA LYS A 151 27.09 -0.90 0.54
C LYS A 151 25.70 -0.34 0.77
N VAL A 152 24.72 -1.17 0.44
CA VAL A 152 23.32 -0.90 0.80
C VAL A 152 23.05 -1.35 2.24
N LEU A 153 22.14 -0.65 2.92
CA LEU A 153 21.72 -0.92 4.30
C LEU A 153 21.11 -2.33 4.46
N ALA A 154 20.50 -2.85 3.39
CA ALA A 154 19.81 -4.13 3.32
C ALA A 154 18.77 -4.29 4.44
N GLY A 155 18.89 -5.32 5.28
CA GLY A 155 18.01 -5.56 6.43
C GLY A 155 16.91 -6.59 6.22
N LEU A 156 16.79 -7.13 5.00
CA LEU A 156 16.03 -8.33 4.67
C LEU A 156 16.98 -9.35 4.02
N ALA A 157 16.81 -10.63 4.29
CA ALA A 157 17.54 -11.70 3.63
C ALA A 157 16.51 -12.57 2.91
N PHE A 158 16.39 -12.36 1.60
CA PHE A 158 15.56 -13.17 0.71
C PHE A 158 16.28 -14.50 0.43
N PRO A 159 15.54 -15.60 0.23
CA PRO A 159 16.15 -16.86 -0.17
C PRO A 159 16.70 -16.78 -1.61
N GLY A 160 17.80 -17.50 -1.84
CA GLY A 160 18.52 -17.46 -3.11
C GLY A 160 19.57 -16.36 -3.17
N ASP A 161 20.30 -16.32 -4.29
CA ASP A 161 21.42 -15.39 -4.51
C ASP A 161 21.05 -14.25 -5.50
N GLU A 162 19.77 -14.14 -5.87
CA GLU A 162 19.28 -13.11 -6.78
C GLU A 162 18.97 -11.81 -6.02
N PRO A 163 19.43 -10.64 -6.51
CA PRO A 163 19.06 -9.35 -5.94
C PRO A 163 17.54 -9.13 -5.95
N PRO A 164 16.92 -8.68 -4.83
CA PRO A 164 15.47 -8.59 -4.74
C PRO A 164 14.91 -7.46 -5.62
N ASP A 165 13.94 -7.79 -6.46
CA ASP A 165 13.20 -6.85 -7.29
C ASP A 165 11.91 -6.38 -6.60
N GLY A 166 11.11 -5.56 -7.28
CA GLY A 166 9.82 -5.09 -6.78
C GLY A 166 8.84 -6.22 -6.44
N ALA A 167 8.91 -7.38 -7.10
CA ALA A 167 8.08 -8.54 -6.80
C ALA A 167 8.50 -9.21 -5.49
N ALA A 168 9.80 -9.30 -5.19
CA ALA A 168 10.30 -9.80 -3.92
C ALA A 168 9.78 -8.97 -2.73
N PHE A 169 9.82 -7.64 -2.82
CA PHE A 169 9.28 -6.78 -1.76
C PHE A 169 7.75 -6.81 -1.67
N LEU A 170 7.05 -6.93 -2.80
CA LEU A 170 5.60 -7.10 -2.81
C LEU A 170 5.19 -8.40 -2.13
N TYR A 171 5.89 -9.49 -2.43
CA TYR A 171 5.74 -10.78 -1.77
C TYR A 171 5.91 -10.65 -0.26
N PHE A 172 7.05 -10.12 0.20
CA PHE A 172 7.32 -9.94 1.63
C PHE A 172 6.24 -9.10 2.34
N SER A 173 5.86 -7.98 1.72
CA SER A 173 4.87 -7.06 2.26
C SER A 173 3.48 -7.69 2.35
N TYR A 174 3.04 -8.43 1.34
CA TYR A 174 1.72 -9.06 1.30
C TYR A 174 1.64 -10.27 2.21
N VAL A 175 2.71 -11.06 2.34
CA VAL A 175 2.78 -12.15 3.32
C VAL A 175 2.61 -11.60 4.74
N LEU A 176 3.30 -10.51 5.07
CA LEU A 176 3.11 -9.81 6.34
C LEU A 176 1.69 -9.22 6.48
N GLY A 177 1.13 -8.67 5.40
CA GLY A 177 -0.22 -8.12 5.34
C GLY A 177 -1.33 -9.14 5.55
N MET A 178 -1.18 -10.33 4.98
CA MET A 178 -2.10 -11.45 5.19
C MET A 178 -1.98 -12.07 6.59
N THR A 179 -0.98 -11.67 7.38
CA THR A 179 -0.64 -12.27 8.68
C THR A 179 -0.37 -13.78 8.61
N ALA A 180 -0.03 -14.28 7.43
CA ALA A 180 0.41 -15.66 7.22
C ALA A 180 1.94 -15.68 7.39
N GLN A 181 2.42 -16.07 8.57
CA GLN A 181 3.86 -16.12 8.84
C GLN A 181 4.50 -17.34 8.16
N VAL A 182 4.65 -17.28 6.83
CA VAL A 182 5.46 -18.21 6.02
C VAL A 182 6.37 -17.43 5.07
N ALA A 183 6.83 -16.24 5.48
CA ALA A 183 7.88 -15.55 4.75
C ALA A 183 9.20 -16.30 4.96
N ASP A 184 9.78 -16.79 3.88
CA ASP A 184 11.16 -17.32 3.80
C ASP A 184 12.22 -16.20 3.86
N VAL A 185 11.78 -14.96 4.09
CA VAL A 185 12.61 -13.76 4.19
C VAL A 185 12.92 -13.44 5.65
N ALA A 186 14.19 -13.43 6.02
CA ALA A 186 14.62 -13.11 7.38
C ALA A 186 14.89 -11.61 7.56
N VAL A 187 14.49 -11.03 8.71
CA VAL A 187 14.75 -9.62 9.02
C VAL A 187 16.07 -9.48 9.78
N THR A 188 17.09 -8.94 9.12
CA THR A 188 18.47 -8.96 9.61
C THR A 188 18.86 -7.68 10.38
N SER A 189 18.34 -6.52 10.01
CA SER A 189 18.70 -5.23 10.65
C SER A 189 17.72 -4.78 11.74
N ARG A 190 18.21 -3.97 12.70
CA ARG A 190 17.37 -3.39 13.77
C ARG A 190 16.36 -2.38 13.23
N ALA A 191 16.75 -1.58 12.24
CA ALA A 191 15.87 -0.59 11.60
C ALA A 191 14.70 -1.29 10.89
N MET A 192 15.02 -2.30 10.06
CA MET A 192 14.00 -3.07 9.35
C MET A 192 13.05 -3.80 10.31
N ARG A 193 13.56 -4.34 11.43
CA ARG A 193 12.70 -4.93 12.48
C ARG A 193 11.64 -3.96 13.00
N ARG A 194 11.99 -2.68 13.24
CA ARG A 194 11.02 -1.68 13.72
C ARG A 194 9.93 -1.41 12.69
N LEU A 195 10.30 -1.30 11.41
CA LEU A 195 9.34 -1.12 10.31
C LEU A 195 8.40 -2.32 10.17
N VAL A 196 8.96 -3.53 10.20
CA VAL A 196 8.19 -4.79 10.14
C VAL A 196 7.25 -4.93 11.33
N THR A 197 7.68 -4.55 12.54
CA THR A 197 6.80 -4.55 13.72
C THR A 197 5.63 -3.58 13.56
N LEU A 198 5.87 -2.34 13.13
CA LEU A 198 4.80 -1.36 12.90
C LEU A 198 3.82 -1.86 11.85
N HIS A 199 4.32 -2.33 10.71
CA HIS A 199 3.49 -2.86 9.64
C HIS A 199 2.68 -4.08 10.12
N GLY A 200 3.30 -5.02 10.85
CA GLY A 200 2.59 -6.18 11.41
C GLY A 200 1.45 -5.81 12.37
N VAL A 201 1.64 -4.80 13.23
CA VAL A 201 0.56 -4.29 14.10
C VAL A 201 -0.58 -3.71 13.28
N VAL A 202 -0.27 -2.88 12.27
CA VAL A 202 -1.28 -2.31 11.37
C VAL A 202 -2.04 -3.42 10.63
N SER A 203 -1.34 -4.41 10.07
CA SER A 203 -1.92 -5.55 9.36
C SER A 203 -2.87 -6.36 10.26
N PHE A 204 -2.47 -6.62 11.52
CA PHE A 204 -3.32 -7.34 12.48
C PHE A 204 -4.67 -6.65 12.70
N PHE A 205 -4.66 -5.35 12.99
CA PHE A 205 -5.90 -4.59 13.18
C PHE A 205 -6.70 -4.45 11.88
N PHE A 206 -6.04 -4.27 10.74
CA PHE A 206 -6.70 -4.21 9.43
C PHE A 206 -7.47 -5.51 9.16
N ASN A 207 -6.83 -6.67 9.33
CA ASN A 207 -7.46 -7.98 9.14
C ASN A 207 -8.60 -8.22 10.12
N THR A 208 -8.44 -7.78 11.38
CA THR A 208 -9.51 -7.86 12.39
C THR A 208 -10.75 -7.09 11.94
N VAL A 209 -10.57 -5.89 11.37
CA VAL A 209 -11.66 -5.09 10.84
C VAL A 209 -12.31 -5.74 9.62
N ILE A 210 -11.54 -6.30 8.68
CA ILE A 210 -12.07 -7.02 7.52
C ILE A 210 -12.97 -8.17 7.97
N VAL A 211 -12.53 -8.96 8.95
CA VAL A 211 -13.32 -10.07 9.50
C VAL A 211 -14.61 -9.55 10.15
N ALA A 212 -14.51 -8.52 11.00
CA ALA A 212 -15.69 -7.95 11.67
C ALA A 212 -16.70 -7.35 10.68
N ALA A 213 -16.22 -6.63 9.66
CA ALA A 213 -17.03 -6.13 8.58
C ALA A 213 -17.72 -7.25 7.79
N THR A 214 -16.99 -8.32 7.47
CA THR A 214 -17.53 -9.49 6.77
C THR A 214 -18.66 -10.14 7.56
N VAL A 215 -18.49 -10.36 8.87
CA VAL A 215 -19.55 -10.89 9.75
C VAL A 215 -20.76 -9.96 9.76
N ASN A 216 -20.56 -8.65 9.93
CA ASN A 216 -21.65 -7.67 9.95
C ASN A 216 -22.41 -7.62 8.61
N VAL A 217 -21.71 -7.70 7.47
CA VAL A 217 -22.34 -7.78 6.14
C VAL A 217 -23.19 -9.04 6.03
N VAL A 218 -22.69 -10.20 6.45
CA VAL A 218 -23.45 -11.47 6.42
C VAL A 218 -24.70 -11.37 7.29
N VAL A 219 -24.58 -10.85 8.52
CA VAL A 219 -25.73 -10.67 9.43
C VAL A 219 -26.75 -9.70 8.84
N ALA A 220 -26.30 -8.60 8.23
CA ALA A 220 -27.18 -7.61 7.61
C ALA A 220 -27.95 -8.16 6.38
N ILE A 221 -27.36 -9.13 5.67
CA ILE A 221 -28.01 -9.80 4.53
C ILE A 221 -28.92 -10.93 5.01
N ALA A 222 -28.47 -11.75 5.97
CA ALA A 222 -29.22 -12.90 6.48
C ALA A 222 -30.38 -12.53 7.42
N GLY A 223 -30.33 -11.33 8.02
CA GLY A 223 -31.41 -10.77 8.85
C GLY A 223 -32.53 -10.09 8.05
N LYS A 224 -32.45 -10.09 6.71
CA LYS A 224 -33.55 -9.72 5.80
C LYS A 224 -34.31 -10.96 5.37
#